data_AF-A0A9E6USA6-F1
#
_entry.id   AF-A0A9E6USA6-F1
#
_cell.length_a   1.000
_cell.length_b   1.000
_cell.length_c   1.000
_cell.angle_alpha   90.00
_cell.angle_beta   90.00
_cell.angle_gamma   90.00
#
_symmetry.space_group_name_H-M   'P 1'
#
loop_
_entity.id
_entity.type
_entity.pdbx_description
1 polymer ?
#
loop_
_entity_poly.entity_id
_entity_poly.type
_entity_poly.pdbx_seq_one_letter_code
_entity_poly.pdbx_strand_id
1 'polypeptide(L)'
;MEGEDQKFSPVGYDMLTPFAPHVHLENFLKDIYYLGPVRVFPERNYIFSSSRPYDLGAAGQRCVDAILYRTNLEAVEEQPESRIPFQAKVASALKQIGLVSSFRMEQISEKASIWHALVKVHPTSKEVPLTDVGFGISQVLPVVTLLHYVPEESVVLLEQPELHLHPLAQANLADFIIDVARERNLQIIVESHSEQFLLRLQRRVAEETVPADEIRLYFVDMIDGRSQLVKLDLDEFGSIRNWPKDFMGDAFGETAKAELARVKRRKRARGE
;
A
#
# COMPACT_ATOMS: atom_id res chain seq x y z
N MET A 1 58.45 11.70 30.53
CA MET A 1 58.75 10.25 30.55
C MET A 1 57.56 9.60 31.21
N GLU A 2 56.50 9.34 30.44
CA GLU A 2 56.31 8.12 29.62
C GLU A 2 55.81 6.99 30.51
N GLY A 3 54.73 6.26 30.26
CA GLY A 3 53.65 6.28 29.24
C GLY A 3 52.40 5.70 29.94
N GLU A 4 51.29 5.33 29.34
CA GLU A 4 50.85 5.20 27.97
C GLU A 4 49.31 5.06 28.06
N ASP A 5 48.66 5.45 26.98
CA ASP A 5 47.23 5.40 26.70
C ASP A 5 46.49 4.11 27.08
N GLN A 6 45.28 4.25 27.64
CA GLN A 6 44.17 3.36 27.26
C GLN A 6 42.91 4.18 26.97
N LYS A 7 42.62 4.27 25.67
CA LYS A 7 41.38 4.75 25.07
C LYS A 7 40.20 3.91 25.58
N PHE A 8 39.23 4.55 26.23
CA PHE A 8 37.89 3.98 26.40
C PHE A 8 37.19 3.97 25.03
N SER A 9 37.03 2.78 24.44
CA SER A 9 36.02 2.55 23.41
C SER A 9 34.76 1.99 24.08
N PRO A 10 33.56 2.55 23.87
CA PRO A 10 32.33 1.82 24.13
C PRO A 10 31.85 1.21 22.81
N VAL A 11 32.49 0.14 22.38
CA VAL A 11 31.81 -0.89 21.57
C VAL A 11 31.70 -2.11 22.46
N GLY A 12 30.82 -2.01 23.45
CA GLY A 12 30.37 -3.14 24.23
C GLY A 12 29.06 -3.62 23.62
N TYR A 13 29.14 -4.43 22.58
CA TYR A 13 28.07 -5.40 22.32
C TYR A 13 28.01 -6.27 23.56
N ASP A 14 26.97 -6.07 24.37
CA ASP A 14 26.76 -6.81 25.60
C ASP A 14 26.44 -8.26 25.23
N MET A 15 27.48 -9.09 25.26
CA MET A 15 27.50 -10.48 24.85
C MET A 15 26.92 -11.39 25.94
N LEU A 16 25.88 -10.94 26.68
CA LEU A 16 25.35 -11.60 27.88
C LEU A 16 23.83 -11.47 28.11
N THR A 17 22.99 -11.40 27.06
CA THR A 17 21.56 -11.78 27.19
C THR A 17 21.23 -13.04 26.37
N PRO A 18 21.60 -14.24 26.85
CA PRO A 18 21.16 -15.47 26.24
C PRO A 18 19.68 -15.71 26.59
N PHE A 19 18.83 -15.80 25.55
CA PHE A 19 17.44 -16.28 25.60
C PHE A 19 16.38 -15.41 26.29
N ALA A 20 15.98 -14.33 25.60
CA ALA A 20 14.61 -13.82 25.70
C ALA A 20 13.88 -13.96 24.35
N PRO A 21 13.57 -15.19 23.89
CA PRO A 21 12.80 -15.41 22.66
C PRO A 21 11.43 -14.71 22.72
N HIS A 22 10.89 -14.53 23.93
CA HIS A 22 9.67 -13.77 24.17
C HIS A 22 9.83 -12.28 23.84
N VAL A 23 10.96 -11.63 24.17
CA VAL A 23 11.23 -10.23 23.81
C VAL A 23 11.41 -10.07 22.30
N HIS A 24 12.11 -11.00 21.66
CA HIS A 24 12.27 -10.99 20.20
C HIS A 24 10.93 -11.17 19.47
N LEU A 25 10.09 -12.09 19.95
CA LEU A 25 8.74 -12.28 19.45
C LEU A 25 7.89 -11.04 19.70
N GLU A 26 7.96 -10.45 20.89
CA GLU A 26 7.19 -9.24 21.23
C GLU A 26 7.59 -8.05 20.37
N ASN A 27 8.89 -7.84 20.13
CA ASN A 27 9.38 -6.80 19.23
C ASN A 27 8.93 -7.07 17.79
N PHE A 28 9.08 -8.31 17.31
CA PHE A 28 8.58 -8.69 15.99
C PHE A 28 7.08 -8.43 15.83
N LEU A 29 6.26 -8.80 16.82
CA LEU A 29 4.81 -8.57 16.80
C LEU A 29 4.45 -7.09 16.86
N LYS A 30 5.26 -6.26 17.52
CA LYS A 30 5.09 -4.79 17.54
C LYS A 30 5.34 -4.16 16.18
N ASP A 31 6.20 -4.76 15.37
CA ASP A 31 6.54 -4.28 14.03
C ASP A 31 5.60 -4.83 12.93
N ILE A 32 4.48 -5.45 13.33
CA ILE A 32 3.38 -5.83 12.43
C ILE A 32 2.31 -4.74 12.45
N TYR A 33 2.02 -4.20 11.28
CA TYR A 33 0.98 -3.19 11.07
C TYR A 33 -0.13 -3.77 10.21
N TYR A 34 -1.38 -3.42 10.53
CA TYR A 34 -2.56 -3.97 9.86
C TYR A 34 -3.50 -2.87 9.39
N LEU A 35 -4.01 -3.04 8.17
CA LEU A 35 -5.10 -2.24 7.62
C LEU A 35 -6.14 -3.15 6.95
N GLY A 36 -7.35 -3.11 7.49
CA GLY A 36 -8.49 -3.88 7.03
C GLY A 36 -9.10 -3.37 5.71
N PRO A 37 -10.15 -4.06 5.22
CA PRO A 37 -10.71 -3.86 3.88
C PRO A 37 -11.71 -2.69 3.81
N VAL A 38 -12.34 -2.36 4.94
CA VAL A 38 -13.29 -1.25 5.06
C VAL A 38 -12.63 -0.12 5.84
N ARG A 39 -12.38 1.00 5.15
CA ARG A 39 -11.75 2.19 5.76
C ARG A 39 -12.80 3.21 6.15
N VAL A 40 -12.50 3.99 7.18
CA VAL A 40 -13.40 5.02 7.69
C VAL A 40 -13.70 6.06 6.62
N PHE A 41 -14.97 6.49 6.58
CA PHE A 41 -15.39 7.55 5.67
C PHE A 41 -14.66 8.86 6.00
N PRO A 42 -14.26 9.63 4.98
CA PRO A 42 -13.61 10.91 5.23
C PRO A 42 -14.58 11.84 5.96
N GLU A 43 -14.04 12.62 6.88
CA GLU A 43 -14.76 13.70 7.56
C GLU A 43 -14.45 15.04 6.91
N ARG A 44 -15.40 15.97 7.03
CA ARG A 44 -15.21 17.31 6.48
C ARG A 44 -14.19 18.11 7.29
N ASN A 45 -14.23 17.96 8.60
CA ASN A 45 -13.35 18.64 9.54
C ASN A 45 -12.59 17.59 10.34
N TYR A 46 -11.26 17.68 10.38
CA TYR A 46 -10.42 16.86 11.23
C TYR A 46 -9.90 17.69 12.40
N ILE A 47 -9.99 17.15 13.62
CA ILE A 47 -9.46 17.79 14.82
C ILE A 47 -8.13 17.13 15.14
N PHE A 48 -7.04 17.90 15.10
CA PHE A 48 -5.71 17.38 15.36
C PHE A 48 -5.26 17.69 16.80
N SER A 49 -4.98 16.65 17.58
CA SER A 49 -4.59 16.74 18.99
C SER A 49 -3.06 16.76 19.22
N SER A 50 -2.25 16.79 18.16
CA SER A 50 -0.77 16.72 18.23
C SER A 50 -0.20 15.44 18.87
N SER A 51 -1.01 14.40 19.05
CA SER A 51 -0.52 13.11 19.53
C SER A 51 0.14 12.30 18.41
N ARG A 52 1.25 11.60 18.72
CA ARG A 52 1.84 10.60 17.82
C ARG A 52 0.96 9.35 17.79
N PRO A 53 0.34 8.99 16.66
CA PRO A 53 -0.33 7.71 16.57
C PRO A 53 0.70 6.57 16.46
N TYR A 54 0.49 5.46 17.14
CA TYR A 54 1.36 4.28 16.98
C TYR A 54 1.21 3.67 15.58
N ASP A 55 -0.04 3.50 15.16
CA ASP A 55 -0.50 2.97 13.88
C ASP A 55 -1.63 3.85 13.32
N LEU A 56 -2.22 3.48 12.17
CA LEU A 56 -3.37 4.20 11.63
C LEU A 56 -4.71 3.71 12.19
N GLY A 57 -4.72 2.69 13.05
CA GLY A 57 -5.89 1.90 13.39
C GLY A 57 -6.34 0.99 12.25
N ALA A 58 -7.07 -0.07 12.58
CA ALA A 58 -7.46 -1.13 11.64
C ALA A 58 -8.27 -0.63 10.42
N ALA A 59 -8.97 0.50 10.52
CA ALA A 59 -9.73 1.08 9.40
C ALA A 59 -9.17 2.44 8.95
N GLY A 60 -7.95 2.80 9.38
CA GLY A 60 -7.32 4.06 9.03
C GLY A 60 -7.87 5.28 9.78
N GLN A 61 -8.50 5.09 10.94
CA GLN A 61 -9.09 6.17 11.76
C GLN A 61 -8.11 7.31 12.06
N ARG A 62 -6.82 6.98 12.22
CA ARG A 62 -5.75 7.91 12.59
C ARG A 62 -4.91 8.36 11.38
N CYS A 63 -5.38 8.10 10.16
CA CYS A 63 -4.66 8.46 8.94
C CYS A 63 -4.31 9.95 8.88
N VAL A 64 -5.28 10.82 9.16
CA VAL A 64 -5.05 12.27 9.12
C VAL A 64 -4.11 12.72 10.24
N ASP A 65 -4.28 12.19 11.45
CA ASP A 65 -3.38 12.47 12.58
C ASP A 65 -1.93 12.10 12.25
N ALA A 66 -1.72 10.95 11.60
CA ALA A 66 -0.39 10.49 11.19
C ALA A 66 0.24 11.41 10.15
N ILE A 67 -0.53 11.85 9.15
CA ILE A 67 -0.08 12.79 8.11
C ILE A 67 0.34 14.12 8.75
N LEU A 68 -0.53 14.69 9.59
CA LEU A 68 -0.29 15.97 10.24
C LEU A 68 0.88 15.89 11.22
N TYR A 69 0.94 14.84 12.04
CA TYR A 69 2.02 14.62 13.00
C TYR A 69 3.38 14.52 12.32
N ARG A 70 3.53 13.68 11.29
CA ARG A 70 4.82 13.55 10.58
C ARG A 70 5.19 14.81 9.82
N THR A 71 4.23 15.44 9.15
CA THR A 71 4.47 16.69 8.42
C THR A 71 4.94 17.80 9.37
N ASN A 72 4.31 17.93 10.54
CA ASN A 72 4.67 18.95 11.52
C ASN A 72 5.97 18.65 12.25
N LEU A 73 6.26 17.37 12.54
CA LEU A 73 7.56 16.98 13.11
C LEU A 73 8.71 17.32 12.16
N GLU A 74 8.60 16.92 10.90
CA GLU A 74 9.64 17.17 9.88
C GLU A 74 9.90 18.68 9.68
N ALA A 75 8.88 19.52 9.88
CA ALA A 75 9.02 20.98 9.81
C ALA A 75 9.83 21.58 10.97
N VAL A 76 9.98 20.86 12.09
CA VAL A 76 10.71 21.32 13.29
C VAL A 76 12.14 20.77 13.35
N GLU A 77 12.49 19.77 12.53
CA GLU A 77 13.84 19.20 12.46
C GLU A 77 14.84 20.18 11.81
N GLU A 78 16.11 20.16 12.24
CA GLU A 78 17.16 21.15 11.87
C GLU A 78 17.60 21.12 10.38
N GLN A 79 17.09 20.22 9.56
CA GLN A 79 17.39 20.13 8.11
C GLN A 79 16.12 20.12 7.22
N PRO A 80 15.28 21.18 7.27
CA PRO A 80 14.01 21.21 6.54
C PRO A 80 14.19 21.38 5.02
N GLU A 81 15.29 21.97 4.55
CA GLU A 81 15.42 22.38 3.15
C GLU A 81 15.71 21.24 2.14
N SER A 82 16.04 20.02 2.60
CA SER A 82 16.30 18.89 1.70
C SER A 82 15.26 17.77 1.76
N ARG A 83 14.33 17.83 2.72
CA ARG A 83 13.34 16.75 2.94
C ARG A 83 11.99 17.10 2.33
N ILE A 84 11.48 16.18 1.52
CA ILE A 84 10.11 16.23 1.00
C ILE A 84 9.15 16.04 2.19
N PRO A 85 8.24 16.99 2.49
CA PRO A 85 7.29 16.86 3.58
C PRO A 85 6.46 15.59 3.47
N PHE A 86 6.10 14.98 4.59
CA PHE A 86 5.34 13.73 4.62
C PHE A 86 4.03 13.81 3.82
N GLN A 87 3.26 14.90 3.96
CA GLN A 87 2.05 15.11 3.14
C GLN A 87 2.34 15.13 1.63
N ALA A 88 3.53 15.58 1.20
CA ALA A 88 3.92 15.60 -0.20
C ALA A 88 4.30 14.20 -0.71
N LYS A 89 4.85 13.32 0.15
CA LYS A 89 5.02 11.89 -0.17
C LYS A 89 3.66 11.23 -0.41
N VAL A 90 2.71 11.45 0.50
CA VAL A 90 1.33 10.97 0.36
C VAL A 90 0.67 11.51 -0.92
N ALA A 91 0.81 12.80 -1.21
CA ALA A 91 0.29 13.40 -2.44
C ALA A 91 0.92 12.81 -3.70
N SER A 92 2.24 12.55 -3.68
CA SER A 92 2.97 11.93 -4.78
C SER A 92 2.48 10.50 -5.02
N ALA A 93 2.29 9.70 -3.96
CA ALA A 93 1.75 8.35 -4.04
C ALA A 93 0.35 8.33 -4.68
N LEU A 94 -0.57 9.16 -4.19
CA LEU A 94 -1.93 9.24 -4.77
C LEU A 94 -1.92 9.67 -6.24
N LYS A 95 -0.96 10.53 -6.62
CA LYS A 95 -0.77 10.95 -8.00
C LYS A 95 -0.18 9.85 -8.88
N GLN A 96 0.80 9.09 -8.38
CA GLN A 96 1.40 7.93 -9.05
C GLN A 96 0.33 6.86 -9.33
N ILE A 97 -0.56 6.61 -8.36
CA ILE A 97 -1.68 5.68 -8.52
C ILE A 97 -2.69 6.20 -9.57
N GLY A 98 -2.70 7.51 -9.84
CA GLY A 98 -3.59 8.16 -10.80
C GLY A 98 -4.94 8.56 -10.22
N LEU A 99 -5.02 8.79 -8.91
CA LEU A 99 -6.26 9.14 -8.21
C LEU A 99 -6.50 10.64 -8.11
N VAL A 100 -5.42 11.41 -7.96
CA VAL A 100 -5.48 12.87 -7.80
C VAL A 100 -4.33 13.54 -8.54
N SER A 101 -4.52 14.80 -8.92
CA SER A 101 -3.46 15.69 -9.38
C SER A 101 -2.78 16.45 -8.24
N SER A 102 -3.51 16.70 -7.14
CA SER A 102 -2.96 17.28 -5.90
C SER A 102 -3.75 16.81 -4.67
N PHE A 103 -3.04 16.76 -3.54
CA PHE A 103 -3.57 16.52 -2.20
C PHE A 103 -2.82 17.44 -1.23
N ARG A 104 -3.53 18.12 -0.33
CA ARG A 104 -2.93 18.92 0.75
C ARG A 104 -3.81 18.96 1.98
N MET A 105 -3.18 19.07 3.14
CA MET A 105 -3.85 19.36 4.40
C MET A 105 -3.83 20.87 4.63
N GLU A 106 -4.99 21.46 4.89
CA GLU A 106 -5.12 22.91 5.14
C GLU A 106 -5.72 23.16 6.53
N GLN A 107 -5.05 23.98 7.32
CA GLN A 107 -5.55 24.40 8.63
C GLN A 107 -6.51 25.58 8.46
N ILE A 108 -7.73 25.45 8.97
CA ILE A 108 -8.77 26.48 8.84
C ILE A 108 -8.92 27.31 10.10
N SER A 109 -8.61 26.70 11.25
CA SER A 109 -8.61 27.39 12.53
C SER A 109 -7.40 26.99 13.33
N GLU A 110 -6.53 27.97 13.60
CA GLU A 110 -5.38 27.79 14.50
C GLU A 110 -5.84 27.46 15.92
N LYS A 111 -6.85 28.20 16.43
CA LYS A 111 -7.34 28.05 17.81
C LYS A 111 -8.01 26.70 18.07
N ALA A 112 -8.78 26.19 17.10
CA ALA A 112 -9.51 24.94 17.25
C ALA A 112 -8.76 23.73 16.68
N SER A 113 -7.57 23.93 16.09
CA SER A 113 -6.79 22.88 15.40
C SER A 113 -7.63 22.07 14.40
N ILE A 114 -8.46 22.79 13.63
CA ILE A 114 -9.34 22.19 12.61
C ILE A 114 -8.63 22.20 11.25
N TRP A 115 -8.61 21.04 10.62
CA TRP A 115 -7.96 20.79 9.33
C TRP A 115 -8.95 20.23 8.30
N HIS A 116 -8.76 20.60 7.04
CA HIS A 116 -9.42 19.98 5.88
C HIS A 116 -8.40 19.21 5.05
N ALA A 117 -8.80 18.04 4.57
CA ALA A 117 -8.10 17.34 3.51
C ALA A 117 -8.68 17.80 2.16
N LEU A 118 -7.86 18.48 1.34
CA LEU A 118 -8.27 19.03 0.06
C LEU A 118 -7.62 18.26 -1.09
N VAL A 119 -8.39 18.02 -2.16
CA VAL A 119 -7.96 17.26 -3.33
C VAL A 119 -8.38 17.91 -4.64
N LYS A 120 -7.58 17.69 -5.69
CA LYS A 120 -7.97 17.96 -7.08
C LYS A 120 -7.82 16.70 -7.90
N VAL A 121 -8.92 16.17 -8.46
CA VAL A 121 -8.88 14.94 -9.27
C VAL A 121 -8.08 15.16 -10.55
N HIS A 122 -8.38 16.22 -11.31
CA HIS A 122 -7.59 16.65 -12.45
C HIS A 122 -7.01 18.06 -12.24
N PRO A 123 -5.93 18.42 -12.97
CA PRO A 123 -5.32 19.75 -12.86
C PRO A 123 -6.31 20.91 -13.08
N THR A 124 -7.28 20.70 -13.99
CA THR A 124 -8.34 21.64 -14.36
C THR A 124 -9.57 21.58 -13.45
N SER A 125 -9.68 20.56 -12.59
CA SER A 125 -10.79 20.44 -11.65
C SER A 125 -10.71 21.52 -10.56
N LYS A 126 -11.85 21.79 -9.92
CA LYS A 126 -11.85 22.57 -8.66
C LYS A 126 -11.21 21.74 -7.55
N GLU A 127 -10.53 22.43 -6.64
CA GLU A 127 -10.13 21.84 -5.37
C GLU A 127 -11.34 21.71 -4.48
N VAL A 128 -11.53 20.52 -3.91
CA VAL A 128 -12.69 20.17 -3.08
C VAL A 128 -12.23 19.38 -1.87
N PRO A 129 -13.01 19.36 -0.77
CA PRO A 129 -12.78 18.46 0.34
C PRO A 129 -12.74 16.99 -0.10
N LEU A 130 -11.94 16.18 0.60
CA LEU A 130 -11.88 14.73 0.39
C LEU A 130 -13.26 14.04 0.56
N THR A 131 -14.16 14.64 1.34
CA THR A 131 -15.54 14.17 1.50
C THR A 131 -16.38 14.27 0.24
N ASP A 132 -15.97 15.13 -0.70
CA ASP A 132 -16.77 15.52 -1.85
C ASP A 132 -16.29 14.82 -3.14
N VAL A 133 -15.33 13.89 -3.04
CA VAL A 133 -14.81 13.10 -4.17
C VAL A 133 -15.20 11.62 -4.09
N GLY A 134 -14.91 10.88 -5.16
CA GLY A 134 -15.19 9.45 -5.26
C GLY A 134 -14.55 8.64 -4.13
N PHE A 135 -15.33 7.67 -3.63
CA PHE A 135 -15.01 6.85 -2.46
C PHE A 135 -13.65 6.13 -2.53
N GLY A 136 -13.18 5.75 -3.73
CA GLY A 136 -11.89 5.07 -3.88
C GLY A 136 -10.68 5.86 -3.37
N ILE A 137 -10.71 7.20 -3.44
CA ILE A 137 -9.58 8.04 -3.02
C ILE A 137 -9.40 7.97 -1.49
N SER A 138 -10.50 8.06 -0.74
CA SER A 138 -10.47 8.00 0.72
C SER A 138 -10.13 6.60 1.24
N GLN A 139 -10.42 5.54 0.48
CA GLN A 139 -10.04 4.16 0.85
C GLN A 139 -8.54 3.90 0.65
N VAL A 140 -7.91 4.50 -0.36
CA VAL A 140 -6.47 4.34 -0.63
C VAL A 140 -5.59 5.26 0.21
N LEU A 141 -6.12 6.41 0.66
CA LEU A 141 -5.35 7.36 1.47
C LEU A 141 -4.70 6.71 2.72
N PRO A 142 -5.41 5.88 3.52
CA PRO A 142 -4.78 5.13 4.61
C PRO A 142 -3.72 4.12 4.15
N VAL A 143 -3.87 3.49 2.98
CA VAL A 143 -2.90 2.53 2.44
C VAL A 143 -1.56 3.24 2.16
N VAL A 144 -1.60 4.31 1.37
CA VAL A 144 -0.38 5.07 1.01
C VAL A 144 0.24 5.73 2.24
N THR A 145 -0.59 6.19 3.18
CA THR A 145 -0.13 6.78 4.43
C THR A 145 0.58 5.74 5.28
N LEU A 146 0.00 4.56 5.46
CA LEU A 146 0.57 3.50 6.31
C LEU A 146 1.94 3.08 5.77
N LEU A 147 2.03 2.81 4.47
CA LEU A 147 3.26 2.34 3.84
C LEU A 147 4.41 3.35 3.91
N HIS A 148 4.14 4.64 4.04
CA HIS A 148 5.16 5.65 4.33
C HIS A 148 5.35 5.93 5.84
N TYR A 149 4.36 5.63 6.68
CA TYR A 149 4.36 5.97 8.10
C TYR A 149 5.09 4.95 8.99
N VAL A 150 4.93 3.66 8.69
CA VAL A 150 5.56 2.55 9.44
C VAL A 150 7.09 2.68 9.41
N PRO A 151 7.84 2.18 10.41
CA PRO A 151 9.29 2.07 10.32
C PRO A 151 9.74 1.27 9.08
N GLU A 152 10.99 1.45 8.68
CA GLU A 152 11.61 0.54 7.69
C GLU A 152 11.68 -0.88 8.28
N GLU A 153 11.80 -1.89 7.41
CA GLU A 153 11.90 -3.30 7.82
C GLU A 153 10.67 -3.90 8.52
N SER A 154 9.56 -3.16 8.56
CA SER A 154 8.30 -3.60 9.18
C SER A 154 7.52 -4.59 8.31
N VAL A 155 6.62 -5.34 8.95
CA VAL A 155 5.65 -6.20 8.27
C VAL A 155 4.32 -5.46 8.16
N VAL A 156 3.74 -5.39 6.97
CA VAL A 156 2.44 -4.71 6.75
C VAL A 156 1.44 -5.68 6.14
N LEU A 157 0.29 -5.81 6.80
CA LEU A 157 -0.85 -6.60 6.36
C LEU A 157 -1.92 -5.67 5.77
N LEU A 158 -2.28 -5.88 4.51
CA LEU A 158 -3.28 -5.10 3.79
C LEU A 158 -4.39 -6.02 3.28
N GLU A 159 -5.62 -5.82 3.75
CA GLU A 159 -6.79 -6.51 3.21
C GLU A 159 -7.45 -5.65 2.12
N GLN A 160 -7.60 -6.19 0.91
CA GLN A 160 -8.28 -5.57 -0.23
C GLN A 160 -7.93 -4.08 -0.43
N PRO A 161 -6.64 -3.70 -0.52
CA PRO A 161 -6.24 -2.29 -0.66
C PRO A 161 -6.73 -1.64 -1.96
N GLU A 162 -7.15 -2.45 -2.93
CA GLU A 162 -7.61 -2.07 -4.25
C GLU A 162 -9.15 -1.96 -4.38
N LEU A 163 -9.88 -2.24 -3.30
CA LEU A 163 -11.34 -2.19 -3.26
C LEU A 163 -11.83 -0.78 -3.63
N HIS A 164 -12.87 -0.72 -4.47
CA HIS A 164 -13.47 0.53 -5.01
C HIS A 164 -12.59 1.33 -5.99
N LEU A 165 -11.43 0.79 -6.39
CA LEU A 165 -10.63 1.39 -7.46
C LEU A 165 -11.04 0.87 -8.84
N HIS A 166 -10.82 1.71 -9.84
CA HIS A 166 -10.95 1.32 -11.24
C HIS A 166 -9.71 0.51 -11.66
N PRO A 167 -9.82 -0.39 -12.66
CA PRO A 167 -8.76 -1.31 -13.10
C PRO A 167 -7.35 -0.71 -13.20
N LEU A 168 -7.23 0.46 -13.82
CA LEU A 168 -5.93 1.12 -13.99
C LEU A 168 -5.30 1.53 -12.65
N ALA A 169 -6.09 2.07 -11.71
CA ALA A 169 -5.59 2.41 -10.39
C ALA A 169 -5.24 1.16 -9.56
N GLN A 170 -5.91 0.03 -9.76
CA GLN A 170 -5.52 -1.24 -9.11
C GLN A 170 -4.12 -1.69 -9.56
N ALA A 171 -3.84 -1.59 -10.87
CA ALA A 171 -2.51 -1.87 -11.40
C ALA A 171 -1.47 -0.86 -10.88
N ASN A 172 -1.76 0.44 -10.92
CA ASN A 172 -0.80 1.44 -10.43
C ASN A 172 -0.57 1.33 -8.91
N LEU A 173 -1.57 0.88 -8.14
CA LEU A 173 -1.41 0.57 -6.71
C LEU A 173 -0.43 -0.59 -6.49
N ALA A 174 -0.49 -1.63 -7.33
CA ALA A 174 0.48 -2.74 -7.26
C ALA A 174 1.92 -2.25 -7.49
N ASP A 175 2.13 -1.36 -8.47
CA ASP A 175 3.45 -0.75 -8.70
C ASP A 175 3.92 0.06 -7.49
N PHE A 176 3.05 0.91 -6.95
CA PHE A 176 3.36 1.71 -5.77
C PHE A 176 3.75 0.83 -4.57
N ILE A 177 3.03 -0.27 -4.35
CA ILE A 177 3.33 -1.22 -3.26
C ILE A 177 4.69 -1.89 -3.48
N ILE A 178 5.01 -2.31 -4.71
CA ILE A 178 6.34 -2.85 -5.06
C ILE A 178 7.44 -1.83 -4.76
N ASP A 179 7.27 -0.59 -5.23
CA ASP A 179 8.25 0.47 -5.09
C ASP A 179 8.56 0.74 -3.61
N VAL A 180 7.52 0.91 -2.80
CA VAL A 180 7.68 1.19 -1.36
C VAL A 180 8.21 -0.01 -0.59
N ALA A 181 7.79 -1.24 -0.94
CA ALA A 181 8.34 -2.45 -0.32
C ALA A 181 9.86 -2.52 -0.48
N ARG A 182 10.37 -2.23 -1.68
CA ARG A 182 11.81 -2.30 -1.99
C ARG A 182 12.57 -1.11 -1.43
N GLU A 183 12.05 0.11 -1.58
CA GLU A 183 12.70 1.34 -1.07
C GLU A 183 12.89 1.28 0.44
N ARG A 184 11.91 0.74 1.17
CA ARG A 184 11.85 0.77 2.63
C ARG A 184 12.08 -0.59 3.30
N ASN A 185 12.45 -1.60 2.51
CA ASN A 185 12.65 -2.98 2.94
C ASN A 185 11.45 -3.57 3.71
N LEU A 186 10.22 -3.26 3.29
CA LEU A 186 9.01 -3.73 3.98
C LEU A 186 8.60 -5.12 3.50
N GLN A 187 8.15 -5.96 4.43
CA GLN A 187 7.42 -7.19 4.08
C GLN A 187 5.93 -6.87 3.99
N ILE A 188 5.38 -6.79 2.79
CA ILE A 188 3.96 -6.48 2.58
C ILE A 188 3.21 -7.75 2.21
N ILE A 189 2.16 -8.07 2.98
CA ILE A 189 1.24 -9.17 2.73
C ILE A 189 -0.11 -8.56 2.32
N VAL A 190 -0.54 -8.86 1.10
CA VAL A 190 -1.77 -8.33 0.53
C VAL A 190 -2.77 -9.45 0.31
N GLU A 191 -3.99 -9.28 0.81
CA GLU A 191 -5.15 -10.04 0.37
C GLU A 191 -5.86 -9.25 -0.73
N SER A 192 -6.11 -9.89 -1.87
CA SER A 192 -6.69 -9.23 -3.05
C SER A 192 -7.54 -10.23 -3.85
N HIS A 193 -8.61 -9.71 -4.45
CA HIS A 193 -9.43 -10.41 -5.43
C HIS A 193 -9.30 -9.81 -6.84
N SER A 194 -8.37 -8.88 -7.04
CA SER A 194 -8.22 -8.16 -8.30
C SER A 194 -7.33 -8.89 -9.28
N GLU A 195 -7.91 -9.24 -10.42
CA GLU A 195 -7.18 -9.73 -11.59
C GLU A 195 -6.18 -8.69 -12.10
N GLN A 196 -6.52 -7.40 -12.03
CA GLN A 196 -5.65 -6.33 -12.52
C GLN A 196 -4.42 -6.15 -11.62
N PHE A 197 -4.57 -6.35 -10.32
CA PHE A 197 -3.47 -6.35 -9.37
C PHE A 197 -2.52 -7.53 -9.67
N LEU A 198 -3.06 -8.75 -9.79
CA LEU A 198 -2.28 -9.94 -10.12
C LEU A 198 -1.55 -9.83 -11.47
N LEU A 199 -2.27 -9.45 -12.53
CA LEU A 199 -1.70 -9.25 -13.86
C LEU A 199 -0.59 -8.21 -13.85
N ARG A 200 -0.70 -7.17 -13.02
CA ARG A 200 0.37 -6.17 -12.88
C ARG A 200 1.62 -6.77 -12.26
N LEU A 201 1.48 -7.55 -11.18
CA LEU A 201 2.61 -8.25 -10.56
C LEU A 201 3.31 -9.17 -11.58
N GLN A 202 2.54 -10.02 -12.28
CA GLN A 202 3.06 -10.92 -13.31
C GLN A 202 3.81 -10.14 -14.41
N ARG A 203 3.23 -9.03 -14.87
CA ARG A 203 3.85 -8.16 -15.87
C ARG A 203 5.17 -7.57 -15.37
N ARG A 204 5.28 -7.14 -14.10
CA ARG A 204 6.53 -6.58 -13.55
C ARG A 204 7.65 -7.60 -13.44
N VAL A 205 7.32 -8.86 -13.20
CA VAL A 205 8.27 -9.98 -13.29
C VAL A 205 8.68 -10.21 -14.75
N ALA A 206 7.71 -10.28 -15.67
CA ALA A 206 7.99 -10.49 -17.10
C ALA A 206 8.80 -9.35 -17.75
N GLU A 207 8.67 -8.12 -17.24
CA GLU A 207 9.46 -6.95 -17.65
C GLU A 207 10.83 -6.87 -16.94
N GLU A 208 11.18 -7.85 -16.10
CA GLU A 208 12.43 -7.91 -15.32
C GLU A 208 12.63 -6.71 -14.36
N THR A 209 11.55 -5.99 -14.04
CA THR A 209 11.59 -4.86 -13.09
C THR A 209 11.62 -5.33 -11.63
N VAL A 210 11.08 -6.52 -11.37
CA VAL A 210 11.03 -7.17 -10.06
C VAL A 210 11.42 -8.65 -10.23
N PRO A 211 12.39 -9.14 -9.45
CA PRO A 211 12.71 -10.57 -9.40
C PRO A 211 11.51 -11.43 -8.97
N ALA A 212 11.34 -12.60 -9.59
CA ALA A 212 10.22 -13.50 -9.27
C ALA A 212 10.24 -13.99 -7.81
N ASP A 213 11.39 -14.05 -7.16
CA ASP A 213 11.56 -14.50 -5.77
C ASP A 213 11.21 -13.43 -4.71
N GLU A 214 11.12 -12.15 -5.12
CA GLU A 214 10.58 -11.07 -4.29
C GLU A 214 9.04 -11.14 -4.18
N ILE A 215 8.36 -11.85 -5.10
CA ILE A 215 6.89 -11.98 -5.12
C ILE A 215 6.48 -13.42 -4.79
N ARG A 216 5.68 -13.59 -3.74
CA ARG A 216 5.10 -14.89 -3.38
C ARG A 216 3.59 -14.84 -3.48
N LEU A 217 3.03 -15.73 -4.28
CA LEU A 217 1.61 -15.82 -4.52
C LEU A 217 1.03 -17.05 -3.83
N TYR A 218 -0.10 -16.87 -3.16
CA TYR A 218 -0.84 -17.92 -2.49
C TYR A 218 -2.32 -17.80 -2.82
N PHE A 219 -2.94 -18.93 -3.16
CA PHE A 219 -4.37 -19.05 -3.35
C PHE A 219 -4.99 -19.74 -2.13
N VAL A 220 -6.08 -19.18 -1.61
CA VAL A 220 -6.87 -19.83 -0.56
C VAL A 220 -7.97 -20.63 -1.23
N ASP A 221 -7.85 -21.96 -1.21
CA ASP A 221 -8.82 -22.89 -1.79
C ASP A 221 -9.65 -23.59 -0.69
N MET A 222 -10.84 -24.07 -1.04
CA MET A 222 -11.70 -24.84 -0.15
C MET A 222 -11.66 -26.33 -0.56
N ILE A 223 -10.80 -27.10 0.10
CA ILE A 223 -10.60 -28.53 -0.19
C ILE A 223 -11.18 -29.33 0.98
N ASP A 224 -12.12 -30.23 0.69
CA ASP A 224 -12.84 -31.04 1.67
C ASP A 224 -13.49 -30.22 2.81
N GLY A 225 -14.07 -29.07 2.46
CA GLY A 225 -14.73 -28.16 3.41
C GLY A 225 -13.77 -27.41 4.35
N ARG A 226 -12.47 -27.40 4.04
CA ARG A 226 -11.44 -26.69 4.80
C ARG A 226 -10.68 -25.71 3.92
N SER A 227 -10.42 -24.51 4.43
CA SER A 227 -9.54 -23.55 3.78
C SER A 227 -8.10 -24.04 3.81
N GLN A 228 -7.48 -24.14 2.63
CA GLN A 228 -6.09 -24.52 2.46
C GLN A 228 -5.34 -23.46 1.66
N LEU A 229 -4.12 -23.15 2.09
CA LEU A 229 -3.23 -22.23 1.40
C LEU A 229 -2.43 -23.01 0.36
N VAL A 230 -2.68 -22.75 -0.92
CA VAL A 230 -1.97 -23.34 -2.06
C VAL A 230 -0.97 -22.32 -2.59
N LYS A 231 0.32 -22.64 -2.54
CA LYS A 231 1.36 -21.79 -3.14
C LYS A 231 1.25 -21.83 -4.67
N LEU A 232 1.28 -20.67 -5.30
CA LEU A 232 1.34 -20.54 -6.75
C LEU A 232 2.80 -20.43 -7.21
N ASP A 233 3.14 -21.23 -8.21
CA ASP A 233 4.48 -21.33 -8.81
C ASP A 233 4.62 -20.29 -9.91
N LEU A 234 4.98 -19.07 -9.51
CA LEU A 234 5.35 -17.98 -10.40
C LEU A 234 6.77 -18.22 -10.95
N ASP A 235 6.92 -18.21 -12.27
CA ASP A 235 8.22 -18.32 -12.93
C ASP A 235 8.82 -16.96 -13.33
N GLU A 236 10.05 -17.00 -13.83
CA GLU A 236 10.81 -15.82 -14.25
C GLU A 236 10.16 -15.01 -15.39
N PHE A 237 9.21 -15.61 -16.12
CA PHE A 237 8.45 -14.93 -17.17
C PHE A 237 7.11 -14.38 -16.67
N GLY A 238 6.89 -14.38 -15.35
CA GLY A 238 5.65 -13.93 -14.73
C GLY A 238 4.47 -14.88 -14.95
N SER A 239 4.70 -16.12 -15.41
CA SER A 239 3.64 -17.10 -15.61
C SER A 239 3.45 -17.97 -14.38
N ILE A 240 2.19 -18.28 -14.04
CA ILE A 240 1.86 -19.19 -12.94
C ILE A 240 1.66 -20.59 -13.51
N ARG A 241 2.55 -21.53 -13.15
CA ARG A 241 2.57 -22.89 -13.74
C ARG A 241 1.43 -23.78 -13.25
N ASN A 242 1.05 -23.64 -11.98
CA ASN A 242 0.00 -24.42 -11.32
C ASN A 242 -1.28 -23.59 -11.13
N TRP A 243 -1.77 -22.96 -12.21
CA TRP A 243 -2.96 -22.11 -12.18
C TRP A 243 -4.15 -22.84 -11.53
N PRO A 244 -4.76 -22.32 -10.44
CA PRO A 244 -5.86 -23.00 -9.79
C PRO A 244 -7.10 -22.97 -10.67
N LYS A 245 -7.89 -24.05 -10.60
CA LYS A 245 -9.16 -24.12 -11.32
C LYS A 245 -10.09 -23.02 -10.81
N ASP A 246 -10.73 -22.30 -11.73
CA ASP A 246 -11.71 -21.25 -11.43
C ASP A 246 -11.18 -20.01 -10.67
N PHE A 247 -9.85 -19.85 -10.49
CA PHE A 247 -9.21 -18.80 -9.67
C PHE A 247 -9.62 -17.36 -10.03
N MET A 248 -9.81 -17.05 -11.32
CA MET A 248 -10.27 -15.74 -11.81
C MET A 248 -11.21 -15.88 -13.02
N GLY A 249 -11.89 -17.03 -13.09
CA GLY A 249 -12.59 -17.45 -14.30
C GLY A 249 -11.64 -17.65 -15.48
N ASP A 250 -12.21 -17.65 -16.69
CA ASP A 250 -11.51 -17.78 -17.97
C ASP A 250 -11.65 -16.46 -18.74
N ALA A 251 -11.07 -15.37 -18.25
CA ALA A 251 -11.24 -14.05 -18.87
C ALA A 251 -10.83 -14.04 -20.35
N PHE A 252 -9.75 -14.73 -20.70
CA PHE A 252 -9.29 -14.92 -22.08
C PHE A 252 -10.27 -15.77 -22.90
N GLY A 253 -10.72 -16.90 -22.40
CA GLY A 253 -11.65 -17.75 -23.13
C GLY A 253 -13.06 -17.17 -23.21
N GLU A 254 -13.54 -16.42 -22.22
CA GLU A 254 -14.78 -15.65 -22.30
C GLU A 254 -14.67 -14.54 -23.37
N THR A 255 -13.53 -13.85 -23.43
CA THR A 255 -13.27 -12.86 -24.50
C THR A 255 -13.26 -13.52 -25.88
N ALA A 256 -12.58 -14.67 -26.03
CA ALA A 256 -12.54 -15.42 -27.27
C ALA A 256 -13.93 -15.93 -27.69
N LYS A 257 -14.71 -16.49 -26.75
CA LYS A 257 -16.10 -16.92 -26.97
C LYS A 257 -16.99 -15.76 -27.38
N ALA A 258 -16.85 -14.60 -26.75
CA ALA A 258 -17.60 -13.40 -27.10
C ALA A 258 -17.29 -12.94 -28.53
N GLU A 259 -16.02 -12.96 -28.94
CA GLU A 259 -15.63 -12.57 -30.30
C GLU A 259 -16.13 -13.58 -31.34
N LEU A 260 -16.03 -14.88 -31.06
CA LEU A 260 -16.61 -15.93 -31.91
C LEU A 260 -18.13 -15.75 -32.04
N ALA A 261 -18.83 -15.39 -30.96
CA ALA A 261 -20.26 -15.12 -31.00
C ALA A 261 -20.59 -13.87 -31.85
N ARG A 262 -19.80 -12.80 -31.76
CA ARG A 262 -19.93 -11.60 -32.61
C ARG A 262 -19.72 -11.94 -34.08
N VAL A 263 -18.69 -12.73 -34.41
CA VAL A 263 -18.42 -13.18 -35.79
C VAL A 263 -19.59 -14.00 -36.32
N LYS A 264 -20.09 -14.98 -35.56
CA LYS A 264 -21.27 -15.79 -35.95
C LYS A 264 -22.51 -14.92 -36.19
N ARG A 265 -22.76 -13.92 -35.34
CA ARG A 265 -23.89 -12.99 -35.51
C ARG A 265 -23.73 -12.12 -36.76
N ARG A 266 -22.52 -11.63 -37.05
CA ARG A 266 -22.22 -10.84 -38.26
C ARG A 266 -22.46 -11.64 -39.54
N LYS A 267 -22.07 -12.93 -39.59
CA LYS A 267 -22.34 -13.81 -40.73
C LYS A 267 -23.85 -14.00 -40.97
N ARG A 268 -24.59 -14.36 -39.92
CA ARG A 268 -26.06 -14.48 -39.97
C ARG A 268 -26.75 -13.19 -40.43
N ALA A 269 -26.28 -12.02 -39.98
CA ALA A 269 -26.83 -10.73 -40.38
C ALA A 269 -26.52 -10.33 -41.83
N ARG A 270 -25.48 -10.92 -42.43
CA ARG A 270 -25.10 -10.73 -43.84
C ARG A 270 -25.75 -11.75 -44.78
N GLY A 271 -26.49 -12.72 -44.25
CA GLY A 271 -27.13 -13.78 -45.04
C GLY A 271 -26.17 -14.90 -45.49
N GLU A 272 -25.00 -15.01 -44.84
CA GLU A 272 -24.02 -16.11 -45.01
C GLU A 272 -24.20 -17.22 -43.97
#